data_AF-A0AAE0KC12-F1
#
_entry.id   AF-A0AAE0KC12-F1
#
_cell.length_a   1.000
_cell.length_b   1.000
_cell.length_c   1.000
_cell.angle_alpha   90.00
_cell.angle_beta   90.00
_cell.angle_gamma   90.00
#
_symmetry.space_group_name_H-M   'P 1'
#
loop_
_entity.id
_entity.type
_entity.pdbx_description
1 polymer ?
#
loop_
_entity_poly.entity_id
_entity_poly.type
_entity_poly.pdbx_seq_one_letter_code
_entity_poly.pdbx_strand_id
1 'polypeptide(L)'
;MIDLDIPTNTPPATNTLAHWIQTGLTPATAATTLNTTRGTIQAFLLENKGNTAAIAPYFGPSPPARIPLSHRYTQILVDTSSITAQGLQTLSTAVNASRVGFNAGTVLAQASLAGKVVAGNFYNVTNPGPVQAAVTNTTAATTTTSGAATGTAAFLPGTGTSTSGTALPTAAAADLRSSCAALGIVVVGAVMFGL
;
A
#
# COMPACT_ATOMS: atom_id res chain seq x y z
N MET A 1 -5.08 -3.32 -6.17
CA MET A 1 -4.49 -2.75 -4.95
C MET A 1 -3.51 -1.67 -5.35
N ILE A 2 -3.64 -0.50 -4.73
CA ILE A 2 -2.93 0.73 -5.08
C ILE A 2 -2.38 1.32 -3.78
N ASP A 3 -1.09 1.61 -3.75
CA ASP A 3 -0.46 2.44 -2.73
C ASP A 3 -0.61 3.90 -3.15
N LEU A 4 -1.15 4.74 -2.27
CA LEU A 4 -1.44 6.16 -2.56
C LEU A 4 -0.37 7.12 -2.02
N ASP A 5 0.64 6.60 -1.32
CA ASP A 5 1.49 7.40 -0.45
C ASP A 5 3.00 7.16 -0.72
N ILE A 6 3.37 6.79 -1.95
CA ILE A 6 4.77 6.58 -2.33
C ILE A 6 5.58 7.89 -2.17
N PRO A 7 6.64 7.93 -1.35
CA PRO A 7 7.40 9.14 -1.12
C PRO A 7 8.08 9.69 -2.38
N THR A 8 7.89 10.97 -2.67
CA THR A 8 8.66 11.70 -3.69
C THR A 8 9.94 12.32 -3.10
N ASN A 9 10.77 12.96 -3.92
CA ASN A 9 11.95 13.70 -3.45
C ASN A 9 11.59 15.05 -2.81
N THR A 10 10.31 15.44 -2.83
CA THR A 10 9.81 16.70 -2.27
C THR A 10 8.68 16.42 -1.26
N PRO A 11 8.99 15.88 -0.07
CA PRO A 11 7.97 15.67 0.97
C PRO A 11 7.23 16.98 1.31
N PRO A 12 5.92 16.93 1.63
CA PRO A 12 5.10 15.74 1.84
C PRO A 12 4.45 15.19 0.56
N ALA A 13 4.86 15.65 -0.63
CA ALA A 13 4.25 15.16 -1.87
C ALA A 13 4.46 13.65 -2.03
N THR A 14 3.38 12.96 -2.41
CA THR A 14 3.37 11.52 -2.67
C THR A 14 3.08 11.23 -4.13
N ASN A 15 3.38 10.00 -4.53
CA ASN A 15 3.00 9.40 -5.79
C ASN A 15 2.17 8.13 -5.51
N THR A 16 1.64 7.52 -6.56
CA THR A 16 0.85 6.29 -6.45
C THR A 16 1.57 5.11 -7.08
N LEU A 17 1.17 3.89 -6.70
CA LEU A 17 1.75 2.68 -7.22
C LEU A 17 0.75 1.52 -7.24
N ALA A 18 0.58 0.86 -8.39
CA ALA A 18 -0.27 -0.31 -8.54
C ALA A 18 0.41 -1.60 -8.05
N HIS A 19 0.13 -2.00 -6.81
CA HIS A 19 0.62 -3.22 -6.17
C HIS A 19 0.14 -4.52 -6.81
N TRP A 20 -1.11 -4.54 -7.26
CA TRP A 20 -1.71 -5.74 -7.84
C TRP A 20 -2.94 -5.40 -8.65
N ILE A 21 -3.04 -5.95 -9.86
CA ILE A 21 -4.22 -5.81 -10.72
C ILE A 21 -4.51 -7.18 -11.32
N GLN A 22 -5.65 -7.75 -10.94
CA GLN A 22 -6.15 -9.05 -11.36
C GLN A 22 -7.49 -8.88 -12.06
N THR A 23 -7.66 -9.61 -13.16
CA THR A 23 -8.93 -9.72 -13.90
C THR A 23 -9.35 -11.19 -14.00
N GLY A 24 -10.49 -11.47 -14.63
CA GLY A 24 -10.98 -12.85 -14.79
C GLY A 24 -11.50 -13.48 -13.49
N LEU A 25 -11.76 -12.66 -12.47
CA LEU A 25 -12.39 -13.11 -11.23
C LEU A 25 -13.90 -13.23 -11.43
N THR A 26 -14.46 -14.37 -11.03
CA THR A 26 -15.90 -14.64 -11.08
C THR A 26 -16.40 -14.96 -9.66
N PRO A 27 -17.54 -14.42 -9.22
CA PRO A 27 -18.13 -14.83 -7.95
C PRO A 27 -18.44 -16.34 -7.94
N ALA A 28 -18.17 -16.99 -6.81
CA ALA A 28 -18.57 -18.36 -6.56
C ALA A 28 -20.11 -18.49 -6.67
N THR A 29 -20.60 -19.65 -7.07
CA THR A 29 -22.04 -19.94 -7.16
C THR A 29 -22.66 -20.30 -5.81
N ALA A 30 -21.83 -20.58 -4.81
CA ALA A 30 -22.24 -20.90 -3.44
C ALA A 30 -21.44 -20.06 -2.44
N ALA A 31 -22.08 -19.72 -1.32
CA ALA A 31 -21.42 -19.02 -0.23
C ALA A 31 -20.42 -19.95 0.48
N THR A 32 -19.23 -19.42 0.74
CA THR A 32 -18.21 -20.06 1.56
C THR A 32 -18.29 -19.52 2.98
N THR A 33 -18.22 -20.43 3.95
CA THR A 33 -18.12 -20.11 5.37
C THR A 33 -16.69 -19.70 5.71
N LEU A 34 -16.50 -18.48 6.18
CA LEU A 34 -15.21 -17.95 6.62
C LEU A 34 -15.22 -17.72 8.13
N ASN A 35 -14.18 -18.22 8.81
CA ASN A 35 -13.95 -17.94 10.22
C ASN A 35 -13.15 -16.64 10.35
N THR A 36 -13.68 -15.69 11.10
CA THR A 36 -13.03 -14.40 11.37
C THR A 36 -12.84 -14.22 12.88
N THR A 37 -12.04 -13.24 13.28
CA THR A 37 -11.90 -12.84 14.70
C THR A 37 -13.21 -12.34 15.30
N ARG A 38 -14.21 -12.02 14.48
CA ARG A 38 -15.55 -11.55 14.89
C ARG A 38 -16.62 -12.64 14.79
N GLY A 39 -16.23 -13.89 14.56
CA GLY A 39 -17.12 -15.02 14.34
C GLY A 39 -17.17 -15.46 12.88
N THR A 40 -18.16 -16.28 12.56
CA THR A 40 -18.30 -16.86 11.22
C THR A 40 -19.10 -15.95 10.30
N ILE A 41 -18.66 -15.79 9.06
CA ILE A 41 -19.37 -15.07 8.00
C ILE A 41 -19.59 -15.98 6.79
N GLN A 42 -20.70 -15.78 6.07
CA GLN A 42 -20.92 -16.39 4.76
C GLN A 42 -20.53 -15.38 3.67
N ALA A 43 -19.64 -15.76 2.75
CA ALA A 43 -19.18 -14.88 1.67
C ALA A 43 -19.13 -15.61 0.33
N PHE A 44 -19.53 -14.94 -0.75
CA PHE A 44 -19.28 -15.41 -2.10
C PHE A 44 -17.86 -15.01 -2.50
N LEU A 45 -16.97 -15.99 -2.62
CA LEU A 45 -15.57 -15.75 -2.97
C LEU A 45 -15.46 -15.32 -4.43
N LEU A 46 -14.44 -14.52 -4.74
CA LEU A 46 -14.05 -14.21 -6.10
C LEU A 46 -12.99 -15.22 -6.56
N GLU A 47 -13.30 -16.01 -7.57
CA GLU A 47 -12.50 -17.14 -8.03
C GLU A 47 -11.86 -16.87 -9.39
N ASN A 48 -10.56 -17.16 -9.53
CA ASN A 48 -9.83 -17.11 -10.80
C ASN A 48 -9.86 -18.46 -11.53
N LYS A 49 -11.04 -18.97 -11.87
CA LYS A 49 -11.21 -20.30 -12.49
C LYS A 49 -10.47 -20.46 -13.81
N GLY A 50 -10.35 -19.36 -14.55
CA GLY A 50 -9.63 -19.33 -15.82
C GLY A 50 -8.11 -19.27 -15.69
N ASN A 51 -7.56 -19.29 -14.46
CA ASN A 51 -6.13 -19.11 -14.19
C ASN A 51 -5.54 -17.90 -14.95
N THR A 52 -6.31 -16.82 -15.03
CA THR A 52 -5.90 -15.60 -15.73
C THR A 52 -4.73 -14.98 -14.99
N ALA A 53 -3.63 -14.72 -15.69
CA ALA A 53 -2.49 -14.03 -15.10
C ALA A 53 -2.90 -12.63 -14.65
N ALA A 54 -2.36 -12.19 -13.51
CA ALA A 54 -2.54 -10.81 -13.09
C ALA A 54 -1.93 -9.88 -14.14
N ILE A 55 -2.68 -8.86 -14.58
CA ILE A 55 -2.14 -7.79 -15.44
C ILE A 55 -0.92 -7.16 -14.76
N ALA A 56 -1.03 -6.96 -13.44
CA ALA A 56 0.04 -6.47 -12.61
C ALA A 56 0.25 -7.48 -11.47
N PRO A 57 1.29 -8.34 -11.52
CA PRO A 57 1.59 -9.31 -10.47
C PRO A 57 1.71 -8.64 -9.10
N TYR A 58 1.30 -9.37 -8.06
CA TYR A 58 1.30 -8.88 -6.69
C TYR A 58 2.73 -8.62 -6.21
N PHE A 59 2.94 -7.45 -5.65
CA PHE A 59 4.08 -7.18 -4.78
C PHE A 59 3.58 -6.63 -3.44
N GLY A 60 4.20 -7.12 -2.37
CA GLY A 60 3.75 -6.83 -1.01
C GLY A 60 3.97 -5.38 -0.57
N PRO A 61 3.24 -4.92 0.44
CA PRO A 61 3.53 -3.68 1.15
C PRO A 61 4.96 -3.67 1.70
N SER A 62 5.69 -2.59 1.45
CA SER A 62 7.04 -2.37 2.00
C SER A 62 7.35 -0.86 1.99
N PRO A 63 6.67 -0.08 2.85
CA PRO A 63 6.90 1.36 2.90
C PRO A 63 8.36 1.65 3.30
N PRO A 64 9.09 2.49 2.56
CA PRO A 64 10.44 2.89 2.93
C PRO A 64 10.40 3.74 4.21
N ALA A 65 11.54 3.86 4.89
CA ALA A 65 11.68 4.76 6.02
C ALA A 65 11.82 6.22 5.55
N ARG A 66 10.88 6.74 4.76
CA ARG A 66 10.85 8.12 4.22
C ARG A 66 9.45 8.70 4.43
N ILE A 67 9.32 10.02 4.49
CA ILE A 67 8.01 10.66 4.70
C ILE A 67 7.10 10.47 3.46
N PRO A 68 5.85 9.99 3.63
CA PRO A 68 5.23 9.51 4.88
C PRO A 68 5.65 8.07 5.25
N LEU A 69 5.86 7.80 6.55
CA LEU A 69 6.21 6.45 7.03
C LEU A 69 5.05 5.45 6.97
N SER A 70 3.81 5.96 6.94
CA SER A 70 2.59 5.16 6.82
C SER A 70 2.04 5.31 5.42
N HIS A 71 1.82 4.19 4.74
CA HIS A 71 1.24 4.15 3.41
C HIS A 71 -0.16 3.52 3.45
N ARG A 72 -1.11 4.09 2.71
CA ARG A 72 -2.47 3.56 2.51
C ARG A 72 -2.50 2.66 1.28
N TYR A 73 -2.71 1.38 1.53
CA TYR A 73 -2.93 0.36 0.50
C TYR A 73 -4.43 0.21 0.27
N THR A 74 -4.90 0.77 -0.83
CA THR A 74 -6.31 0.75 -1.21
C THR A 74 -6.58 -0.40 -2.18
N GLN A 75 -7.53 -1.27 -1.84
CA GLN A 75 -8.08 -2.28 -2.72
C GLN A 75 -9.45 -1.81 -3.21
N ILE A 76 -9.63 -1.80 -4.52
CA ILE A 76 -10.93 -1.56 -5.15
C ILE A 76 -11.36 -2.81 -5.90
N LEU A 77 -12.66 -3.10 -5.88
CA LEU A 77 -13.28 -4.10 -6.73
C LEU A 77 -14.07 -3.39 -7.82
N VAL A 78 -13.85 -3.79 -9.06
CA VAL A 78 -14.46 -3.20 -10.24
C VAL A 78 -15.30 -4.25 -10.93
N ASP A 79 -16.56 -3.92 -11.22
CA ASP A 79 -17.43 -4.75 -12.05
C ASP A 79 -17.00 -4.66 -13.52
N THR A 80 -16.51 -5.79 -14.04
CA THR A 80 -16.08 -5.91 -15.44
C THR A 80 -17.07 -6.74 -16.27
N SER A 81 -18.28 -7.02 -15.79
CA SER A 81 -19.28 -7.82 -16.49
C SER A 81 -19.62 -7.29 -17.89
N SER A 82 -19.56 -5.96 -18.08
CA SER A 82 -19.81 -5.28 -19.35
C SER A 82 -18.55 -4.91 -20.13
N ILE A 83 -17.37 -5.41 -19.73
CA ILE A 83 -16.12 -5.04 -20.41
C ILE A 83 -16.05 -5.72 -21.79
N THR A 84 -15.60 -4.98 -22.81
CA THR A 84 -15.31 -5.55 -24.13
C THR A 84 -13.88 -6.10 -24.18
N ALA A 85 -13.57 -6.95 -25.16
CA ALA A 85 -12.19 -7.41 -25.39
C ALA A 85 -11.23 -6.23 -25.63
N GLN A 86 -11.67 -5.22 -26.39
CA GLN A 86 -10.95 -3.97 -26.59
C GLN A 86 -10.71 -3.24 -25.27
N GLY A 87 -11.74 -3.11 -24.43
CA GLY A 87 -11.64 -2.45 -23.12
C GLY A 87 -10.67 -3.17 -22.18
N LEU A 88 -10.68 -4.51 -22.18
CA LEU A 88 -9.72 -5.32 -21.41
C LEU A 88 -8.29 -5.13 -21.91
N GLN A 89 -8.08 -5.06 -23.23
CA GLN A 89 -6.77 -4.78 -23.81
C GLN A 89 -6.30 -3.36 -23.43
N THR A 90 -7.17 -2.35 -23.51
CA THR A 90 -6.85 -0.98 -23.10
C THR A 90 -6.47 -0.92 -21.63
N LEU A 91 -7.23 -1.59 -20.75
CA LEU A 91 -6.90 -1.71 -19.33
C LEU A 91 -5.51 -2.32 -19.14
N SER A 92 -5.23 -3.43 -19.81
CA SER A 92 -3.93 -4.11 -19.72
C SER A 92 -2.79 -3.20 -20.18
N THR A 93 -2.93 -2.55 -21.33
CA THR A 93 -1.92 -1.62 -21.86
C THR A 93 -1.69 -0.44 -20.92
N ALA A 94 -2.75 0.19 -20.41
CA ALA A 94 -2.64 1.36 -19.53
C ALA A 94 -1.98 1.01 -18.19
N VAL A 95 -2.31 -0.14 -17.61
CA VAL A 95 -1.68 -0.65 -16.39
C VAL A 95 -0.19 -0.93 -16.60
N ASN A 96 0.17 -1.60 -17.70
CA ASN A 96 1.55 -1.94 -18.00
C ASN A 96 2.41 -0.71 -18.31
N ALA A 97 1.82 0.32 -18.92
CA ALA A 97 2.50 1.57 -19.20
C ALA A 97 2.82 2.39 -17.92
N SER A 98 2.05 2.24 -16.84
CA SER A 98 2.18 3.10 -15.66
C SER A 98 1.81 2.39 -14.38
N ARG A 99 2.71 1.56 -13.85
CA ARG A 99 2.55 1.02 -12.48
C ARG A 99 2.85 2.08 -11.42
N VAL A 100 3.86 2.92 -11.62
CA VAL A 100 4.17 4.09 -10.79
C VAL A 100 3.42 5.30 -11.37
N GLY A 101 2.84 6.15 -10.53
CA GLY A 101 1.91 7.20 -10.97
C GLY A 101 0.55 6.66 -11.43
N PHE A 102 0.20 5.44 -10.99
CA PHE A 102 -1.05 4.81 -11.37
C PHE A 102 -2.27 5.61 -10.92
N ASN A 103 -3.08 6.06 -11.88
CA ASN A 103 -4.36 6.73 -11.63
C ASN A 103 -5.52 5.82 -12.01
N ALA A 104 -6.19 5.26 -11.01
CA ALA A 104 -7.31 4.35 -11.22
C ALA A 104 -8.46 4.99 -12.00
N GLY A 105 -8.79 6.26 -11.73
CA GLY A 105 -9.88 6.95 -12.41
C GLY A 105 -9.63 7.07 -13.91
N THR A 106 -8.44 7.53 -14.29
CA THR A 106 -8.04 7.65 -15.71
C THR A 106 -7.99 6.29 -16.39
N VAL A 107 -7.34 5.31 -15.78
CA VAL A 107 -7.16 3.96 -16.36
C VAL A 107 -8.51 3.25 -16.54
N LEU A 108 -9.41 3.34 -15.55
CA LEU A 108 -10.74 2.77 -15.65
C LEU A 108 -11.59 3.51 -16.69
N ALA A 109 -11.50 4.84 -16.77
CA ALA A 109 -12.21 5.60 -17.79
C ALA A 109 -11.77 5.22 -19.21
N GLN A 110 -10.47 5.04 -19.45
CA GLN A 110 -9.92 4.58 -20.74
C GLN A 110 -10.43 3.19 -21.14
N ALA A 111 -10.70 2.32 -20.15
CA ALA A 111 -11.25 0.99 -20.37
C ALA A 111 -12.79 0.94 -20.41
N SER A 112 -13.48 2.09 -20.43
CA SER A 112 -14.94 2.20 -20.32
C SER A 112 -15.52 1.61 -19.03
N LEU A 113 -14.76 1.67 -17.94
CA LEU A 113 -15.11 1.21 -16.58
C LEU A 113 -15.32 2.37 -15.60
N ALA A 114 -15.49 3.61 -16.09
CA ALA A 114 -15.83 4.75 -15.25
C ALA A 114 -17.11 4.46 -14.43
N GLY A 115 -17.05 4.70 -13.12
CA GLY A 115 -18.19 4.44 -12.21
C GLY A 115 -18.49 2.96 -11.95
N LYS A 116 -17.64 2.02 -12.37
CA LYS A 116 -17.83 0.57 -12.15
C LYS A 116 -17.17 0.04 -10.87
N VAL A 117 -16.70 0.91 -9.99
CA VAL A 117 -16.17 0.50 -8.68
C VAL A 117 -17.35 0.10 -7.79
N VAL A 118 -17.39 -1.15 -7.35
CA VAL A 118 -18.51 -1.70 -6.55
C VAL A 118 -18.17 -1.85 -5.06
N ALA A 119 -16.88 -1.95 -4.74
CA ALA A 119 -16.42 -2.00 -3.36
C ALA A 119 -15.01 -1.41 -3.24
N GLY A 120 -14.68 -0.95 -2.03
CA GLY A 120 -13.36 -0.48 -1.67
C GLY A 120 -13.03 -0.88 -0.24
N ASN A 121 -11.77 -1.21 0.00
CA ASN A 121 -11.19 -1.38 1.32
C ASN A 121 -9.80 -0.75 1.34
N PHE A 122 -9.30 -0.42 2.52
CA PHE A 122 -7.91 0.01 2.67
C PHE A 122 -7.35 -0.48 3.99
N TYR A 123 -6.02 -0.55 4.05
CA TYR A 123 -5.28 -0.71 5.29
C TYR A 123 -4.00 0.11 5.22
N ASN A 124 -3.45 0.41 6.39
CA ASN A 124 -2.19 1.13 6.50
C ASN A 124 -1.06 0.17 6.84
N VAL A 125 0.10 0.39 6.25
CA VAL A 125 1.36 -0.23 6.70
C VAL A 125 2.31 0.88 7.06
N THR A 126 2.87 0.81 8.27
CA THR A 126 3.77 1.83 8.81
C THR A 126 5.16 1.25 8.95
N ASN A 127 6.16 1.95 8.43
CA ASN A 127 7.56 1.70 8.75
C ASN A 127 7.88 2.29 10.14
N PRO A 128 8.29 1.48 11.14
CA PRO A 128 8.57 1.96 12.49
C PRO A 128 9.94 2.64 12.63
N GLY A 129 10.79 2.57 11.60
CA GLY A 129 12.16 3.10 11.64
C GLY A 129 12.21 4.63 11.61
N PRO A 130 13.36 5.23 12.01
CA PRO A 130 13.54 6.67 11.92
C PRO A 130 13.42 7.11 10.46
N VAL A 131 12.84 8.30 10.25
CA VAL A 131 12.77 8.90 8.92
C VAL A 131 14.19 9.12 8.38
N GLN A 132 14.50 8.48 7.26
CA GLN A 132 15.67 8.77 6.45
C GLN A 132 15.40 10.01 5.60
N ALA A 133 16.43 10.86 5.47
CA ALA A 133 16.38 12.03 4.61
C ALA A 133 16.03 11.62 3.16
N ALA A 134 15.32 12.49 2.44
CA ALA A 134 15.13 12.30 1.00
C ALA A 134 16.51 12.23 0.32
N VAL A 135 16.69 11.31 -0.63
CA VAL A 135 17.89 11.27 -1.45
C VAL A 135 17.86 12.49 -2.36
N THR A 136 18.50 13.57 -1.92
CA THR A 136 18.86 14.67 -2.80
C THR A 136 20.03 14.15 -3.63
N ASN A 137 19.85 13.94 -4.93
CA ASN A 137 20.97 13.78 -5.86
C ASN A 137 21.71 15.12 -5.97
N THR A 138 22.35 15.56 -4.90
CA THR A 138 23.42 16.54 -4.97
C THR A 138 24.65 15.74 -5.33
N THR A 139 25.14 15.90 -6.55
CA THR A 139 26.50 15.51 -6.94
C THR A 139 27.46 16.20 -5.98
N ALA A 140 27.82 15.54 -4.88
CA ALA A 140 28.80 16.05 -3.94
C ALA A 140 30.15 15.97 -4.63
N ALA A 141 30.66 17.14 -5.05
CA ALA A 141 32.04 17.28 -5.47
C ALA A 141 32.94 16.80 -4.33
N THR A 142 33.74 15.78 -4.61
CA THR A 142 34.82 15.29 -3.75
C THR A 142 35.74 16.46 -3.39
N THR A 143 35.70 16.92 -2.15
CA THR A 143 36.75 17.78 -1.59
C THR A 143 37.36 17.06 -0.40
N THR A 144 38.49 16.42 -0.65
CA THR A 144 39.42 15.91 0.34
C THR A 144 39.94 17.06 1.19
N THR A 145 39.62 17.08 2.49
CA THR A 145 40.48 17.74 3.49
C THR A 145 40.60 16.87 4.73
N SER A 146 41.81 16.38 4.92
CA SER A 146 42.34 15.77 6.13
C SER A 146 42.33 16.76 7.29
N GLY A 147 41.78 16.36 8.44
CA GLY A 147 41.90 17.09 9.70
C GLY A 147 41.70 16.14 10.87
N ALA A 148 42.81 15.68 11.45
CA ALA A 148 42.83 14.86 12.65
C ALA A 148 42.53 15.70 13.90
N ALA A 149 41.73 15.16 14.84
CA ALA A 149 41.79 15.54 16.24
C ALA A 149 41.33 14.39 17.15
N THR A 150 42.28 13.89 17.91
CA THR A 150 42.21 12.93 19.00
C THR A 150 41.56 13.58 20.23
N GLY A 151 40.72 12.85 20.99
CA GLY A 151 40.26 13.32 22.30
C GLY A 151 39.21 12.42 22.96
N THR A 152 39.64 11.60 23.91
CA THR A 152 38.80 10.87 24.87
C THR A 152 38.62 11.74 26.12
N ALA A 153 37.40 11.93 26.63
CA ALA A 153 37.01 11.92 28.05
C ALA A 153 35.69 12.67 28.32
N ALA A 154 34.92 12.10 29.24
CA ALA A 154 33.69 12.60 29.85
C ALA A 154 33.93 13.74 30.87
N PHE A 155 32.96 14.67 31.03
CA PHE A 155 32.24 15.04 32.28
C PHE A 155 31.39 16.32 32.06
N LEU A 156 30.18 16.37 32.65
CA LEU A 156 29.27 17.53 32.74
C LEU A 156 29.70 18.52 33.85
N PRO A 157 29.30 19.81 33.82
CA PRO A 157 28.10 20.29 34.57
C PRO A 157 27.36 21.42 33.80
N GLY A 158 26.09 21.82 34.01
CA GLY A 158 25.23 21.80 35.18
C GLY A 158 24.88 23.23 35.62
N THR A 159 23.91 23.89 34.96
CA THR A 159 23.13 25.02 35.53
C THR A 159 21.68 24.92 35.05
N GLY A 160 20.76 24.62 35.96
CA GLY A 160 19.33 24.50 35.70
C GLY A 160 18.51 25.65 36.26
N THR A 161 17.25 25.73 35.80
CA THR A 161 16.03 26.17 36.53
C THR A 161 14.83 25.79 35.63
N SER A 162 14.07 24.73 35.93
CA SER A 162 12.85 24.68 36.77
C SER A 162 11.56 24.61 35.92
N THR A 163 11.06 23.39 35.68
CA THR A 163 9.79 22.81 36.18
C THR A 163 8.47 23.29 35.55
N SER A 164 7.83 22.39 34.79
CA SER A 164 6.48 21.88 35.15
C SER A 164 6.25 20.54 34.46
N GLY A 165 6.00 19.52 35.27
CA GLY A 165 5.57 18.21 34.79
C GLY A 165 4.07 18.18 34.57
N THR A 166 3.66 17.46 33.54
CA THR A 166 2.42 16.69 33.53
C THR A 166 2.74 15.33 32.93
N ALA A 167 2.55 14.30 33.74
CA ALA A 167 2.65 12.92 33.33
C ALA A 167 1.33 12.45 32.69
N LEU A 168 1.47 11.59 31.66
CA LEU A 168 0.53 10.58 31.16
C LEU A 168 -0.70 11.09 30.37
N PRO A 169 -1.18 10.33 29.35
CA PRO A 169 -1.29 8.88 29.38
C PRO A 169 -0.66 8.10 28.22
N THR A 170 -0.30 6.87 28.54
CA THR A 170 -0.34 5.71 27.66
C THR A 170 -1.67 5.70 26.92
N ALA A 171 -1.70 6.19 25.69
CA ALA A 171 -2.90 6.14 24.86
C ALA A 171 -3.00 4.75 24.22
N ALA A 172 -4.04 4.04 24.63
CA ALA A 172 -4.46 2.75 24.11
C ALA A 172 -4.54 2.75 22.58
N ALA A 173 -4.30 1.57 21.99
CA ALA A 173 -4.62 1.29 20.60
C ALA A 173 -6.08 1.68 20.33
N ALA A 174 -6.28 2.76 19.58
CA ALA A 174 -7.58 3.13 19.07
C ALA A 174 -7.90 2.22 17.88
N ASP A 175 -8.58 1.12 18.20
CA ASP A 175 -9.25 0.23 17.26
C ASP A 175 -10.39 1.01 16.57
N LEU A 176 -10.07 1.72 15.48
CA LEU A 176 -11.08 2.45 14.72
C LEU A 176 -11.82 1.47 13.82
N ARG A 177 -12.90 0.91 14.37
CA ARG A 177 -13.89 0.09 13.66
C ARG A 177 -14.59 0.93 12.58
N SER A 178 -14.08 0.91 11.35
CA SER A 178 -14.86 1.30 10.19
C SER A 178 -15.70 0.11 9.74
N SER A 179 -17.00 0.20 9.96
CA SER A 179 -17.98 -0.83 9.57
C SER A 179 -18.34 -0.64 8.10
N CYS A 180 -17.55 -1.23 7.20
CA CYS A 180 -17.95 -1.50 5.83
C CYS A 180 -18.26 -3.00 5.72
N ALA A 181 -19.39 -3.35 5.11
CA ALA A 181 -19.79 -4.74 4.90
C ALA A 181 -18.60 -5.56 4.40
N ALA A 182 -18.23 -6.61 5.15
CA ALA A 182 -17.06 -7.42 4.86
C ALA A 182 -17.30 -8.21 3.57
N LEU A 183 -16.89 -7.63 2.43
CA LEU A 183 -16.64 -8.40 1.22
C LEU A 183 -15.28 -9.06 1.40
N GLY A 184 -15.29 -10.31 1.87
CA GLY A 184 -14.08 -11.12 2.02
C GLY A 184 -13.50 -11.49 0.65
N ILE A 185 -12.53 -10.72 0.16
CA ILE A 185 -11.70 -11.13 -0.98
C ILE A 185 -10.63 -12.07 -0.44
N VAL A 186 -10.96 -13.37 -0.36
CA VAL A 186 -9.96 -14.42 -0.09
C VAL A 186 -9.41 -14.88 -1.43
N VAL A 187 -8.20 -14.43 -1.78
CA VAL A 187 -7.45 -14.94 -2.93
C VAL A 187 -6.63 -16.13 -2.44
N VAL A 188 -7.12 -17.34 -2.66
CA VAL A 188 -6.29 -18.54 -2.47
C VAL A 188 -5.39 -18.66 -3.68
N GLY A 189 -4.13 -18.22 -3.54
CA GLY A 189 -3.09 -18.50 -4.52
C GLY A 189 -2.80 -20.01 -4.53
N ALA A 190 -2.99 -20.65 -5.67
CA ALA A 190 -2.58 -22.03 -5.87
C ALA A 190 -1.05 -22.12 -5.69
N VAL A 191 -0.62 -22.70 -4.57
CA VAL A 191 0.76 -23.11 -4.36
C VAL A 191 0.98 -24.37 -5.21
N MET A 192 1.66 -24.20 -6.33
CA MET A 192 2.21 -25.33 -7.10
C MET A 192 3.33 -25.96 -6.26
N PHE A 193 3.05 -27.11 -5.65
CA PHE A 193 4.11 -28.06 -5.28
C PHE A 193 4.44 -28.87 -6.53
N GLY A 194 5.69 -28.71 -7.00
CA GLY A 194 6.23 -29.51 -8.08
C GLY A 194 6.41 -30.96 -7.67
N LEU A 195 6.19 -31.83 -8.64
CA LEU A 195 6.84 -33.13 -8.81
C LEU A 195 7.42 -33.13 -10.23
#